data_AF-A0A520CCW3-F1
#
_entry.id   AF-A0A520CCW3-F1
#
_cell.length_a   1.000
_cell.length_b   1.000
_cell.length_c   1.000
_cell.angle_alpha   90.00
_cell.angle_beta   90.00
_cell.angle_gamma   90.00
#
_symmetry.space_group_name_H-M   'P 1'
#
loop_
_entity.id
_entity.type
_entity.pdbx_description
1 polymer ?
#
loop_
_entity_poly.entity_id
_entity_poly.type
_entity_poly.pdbx_seq_one_letter_code
_entity_poly.pdbx_strand_id
1 'polypeptide(L)'
;GKNFFVTINHKRFVTPLFLVLLIVEFTDLLFAVDSIPAIFAVTKDPYIVFFSNIFAIMGLRSMFFLLVNIIHKFHYLKAGLAVLLAFIGVKMLGHVYLEKLGFTTQHSLIVILSILVISIVASLVFPKKKTAHQ
;
A
#
# COMPACT_ATOMS: atom_id res chain seq x y z
N GLY A 1 -0.96 -9.75 21.66
CA GLY A 1 0.18 -10.59 22.10
C GLY A 1 1.47 -9.89 21.69
N LYS A 2 2.41 -9.72 22.62
CA LYS A 2 3.62 -8.87 22.44
C LYS A 2 4.85 -9.59 21.87
N ASN A 3 4.77 -10.90 21.59
CA ASN A 3 5.95 -11.73 21.29
C ASN A 3 5.93 -12.22 19.84
N PHE A 4 6.99 -11.92 19.07
CA PHE A 4 7.17 -12.38 17.68
C PHE A 4 7.53 -13.86 17.57
N PHE A 5 8.11 -14.40 18.65
CA PHE A 5 8.45 -15.79 18.82
C PHE A 5 7.79 -16.31 20.08
N VAL A 6 7.09 -17.44 19.99
CA VAL A 6 6.55 -18.12 21.16
C VAL A 6 7.26 -19.47 21.25
N THR A 7 7.88 -19.74 22.40
CA THR A 7 8.46 -21.05 22.65
C THR A 7 7.38 -21.92 23.26
N ILE A 8 6.97 -22.96 22.54
CA ILE A 8 6.04 -24.00 23.03
C ILE A 8 6.82 -25.32 22.98
N ASN A 9 6.89 -26.07 24.07
CA ASN A 9 7.59 -27.38 24.14
C ASN A 9 9.03 -27.37 23.58
N HIS A 10 9.87 -26.43 24.04
CA HIS A 10 11.29 -26.29 23.62
C HIS A 10 11.52 -26.04 22.11
N LYS A 11 10.46 -25.81 21.32
CA LYS A 11 10.56 -25.40 19.91
C LYS A 11 10.15 -23.93 19.77
N ARG A 12 10.94 -23.18 18.99
CA ARG A 12 10.64 -21.78 18.65
C ARG A 12 9.59 -21.74 17.56
N PHE A 13 8.40 -21.21 17.85
CA PHE A 13 7.34 -21.00 16.86
C PHE A 13 7.34 -19.54 16.41
N VAL A 14 7.24 -19.38 15.09
CA VAL A 14 7.03 -18.09 14.43
C VAL A 14 5.58 -17.70 14.62
N THR A 15 5.32 -16.50 15.14
CA THR A 15 3.94 -16.02 15.27
C THR A 15 3.38 -15.56 13.93
N PRO A 16 2.05 -15.62 13.74
CA PRO A 16 1.40 -15.02 12.57
C PRO A 16 1.77 -13.54 12.39
N LEU A 17 2.03 -12.82 13.49
CA LEU A 17 2.48 -11.43 13.49
C LEU A 17 3.81 -11.23 12.77
N PHE A 18 4.76 -12.15 12.98
CA PHE A 18 6.07 -12.12 12.32
C PHE A 18 5.95 -12.42 10.82
N LEU A 19 5.09 -13.37 10.44
CA LEU A 19 4.85 -13.68 9.04
C LEU A 19 4.24 -12.49 8.29
N VAL A 20 3.22 -11.84 8.87
CA VAL A 20 2.61 -10.66 8.24
C VAL A 20 3.60 -9.50 8.15
N LEU A 21 4.42 -9.27 9.19
CA LEU A 21 5.49 -8.27 9.15
C LEU A 21 6.46 -8.51 8.00
N LEU A 22 6.95 -9.75 7.86
CA LEU A 22 7.87 -10.15 6.80
C LEU A 22 7.27 -9.91 5.42
N ILE A 23 5.99 -10.29 5.20
CA ILE A 23 5.31 -10.08 3.92
C ILE A 23 5.21 -8.59 3.60
N VAL A 24 4.86 -7.75 4.58
CA VAL A 24 4.71 -6.30 4.37
C VAL A 24 6.06 -5.66 4.03
N GLU A 25 7.12 -5.98 4.79
CA GLU A 25 8.47 -5.48 4.53
C GLU A 25 9.00 -5.92 3.16
N PHE A 26 8.73 -7.18 2.77
CA PHE A 26 9.08 -7.68 1.44
C PHE A 26 8.29 -6.97 0.33
N THR A 27 7.00 -6.71 0.54
CA THR A 27 6.16 -5.96 -0.42
C THR A 27 6.65 -4.52 -0.58
N ASP A 28 7.07 -3.87 0.51
CA ASP A 28 7.64 -2.52 0.49
C ASP A 28 8.95 -2.47 -0.31
N LEU A 29 9.83 -3.45 -0.13
CA LEU A 29 11.04 -3.59 -0.93
C LEU A 29 10.73 -3.81 -2.43
N LEU A 30 9.70 -4.59 -2.75
CA LEU A 30 9.25 -4.76 -4.14
C LEU A 30 8.70 -3.46 -4.74
N PHE A 31 7.94 -2.67 -3.96
CA PHE A 31 7.48 -1.35 -4.40
C PHE A 31 8.61 -0.33 -4.52
N ALA A 32 9.69 -0.47 -3.75
CA ALA A 32 10.89 0.36 -3.87
C ALA A 32 11.55 0.22 -5.25
N VAL A 33 11.43 -0.94 -5.92
CA VAL A 33 12.05 -1.18 -7.24
C VAL A 33 11.54 -0.22 -8.32
N ASP A 34 10.26 0.13 -8.30
CA ASP A 34 9.65 1.07 -9.25
C ASP A 34 9.68 2.52 -8.71
N SER A 35 9.44 2.70 -7.41
CA SER A 35 9.40 4.03 -6.81
C SER A 35 10.78 4.69 -6.69
N ILE A 36 11.89 3.94 -6.61
CA ILE A 36 13.24 4.50 -6.58
C ILE A 36 13.60 5.21 -7.90
N PRO A 37 13.47 4.56 -9.09
CA PRO A 37 13.65 5.24 -10.37
C PRO A 37 12.77 6.49 -10.52
N ALA A 38 11.52 6.42 -10.08
CA ALA A 38 10.59 7.55 -10.14
C ALA A 38 11.03 8.72 -9.25
N ILE A 39 11.52 8.45 -8.03
CA ILE A 39 12.04 9.50 -7.14
C ILE A 39 13.33 10.09 -7.69
N PHE A 40 14.25 9.28 -8.23
CA PHE A 40 15.48 9.75 -8.86
C PHE A 40 15.23 10.64 -10.09
N ALA A 41 14.08 10.51 -10.74
CA ALA A 41 13.66 11.40 -11.81
C ALA A 41 13.30 12.82 -11.31
N VAL A 42 12.91 12.96 -10.04
CA VAL A 42 12.47 14.23 -9.43
C VAL A 42 13.54 14.84 -8.51
N THR A 43 14.26 14.01 -7.75
CA THR A 43 15.34 14.43 -6.85
C THR A 43 16.55 13.53 -7.01
N LYS A 44 17.74 14.14 -7.08
CA LYS A 44 19.00 13.39 -7.24
C LYS A 44 19.74 13.15 -5.93
N ASP A 45 19.15 13.54 -4.79
CA ASP A 45 19.78 13.34 -3.49
C ASP A 45 19.51 11.90 -2.96
N PRO A 46 20.51 11.00 -3.02
CA PRO A 46 20.34 9.63 -2.57
C PRO A 46 20.13 9.50 -1.06
N TYR A 47 20.52 10.51 -0.26
CA TYR A 47 20.30 10.48 1.19
C TYR A 47 18.81 10.54 1.50
N ILE A 48 18.05 11.38 0.78
CA ILE A 48 16.59 11.49 0.95
C ILE A 48 15.91 10.15 0.64
N VAL A 49 16.32 9.48 -0.44
CA VAL A 49 15.77 8.18 -0.85
C VAL A 49 16.07 7.10 0.20
N PHE A 50 17.32 7.02 0.66
CA PHE A 50 17.78 6.00 1.59
C PHE A 50 17.16 6.17 2.99
N PHE A 51 17.19 7.38 3.54
CA PHE A 51 16.63 7.65 4.86
C PHE A 51 15.09 7.52 4.87
N SER A 52 14.40 7.92 3.81
CA SER A 52 12.94 7.76 3.70
C SER A 52 12.52 6.29 3.79
N ASN A 53 13.24 5.40 3.10
CA ASN A 53 12.90 3.98 3.08
C ASN A 53 13.23 3.28 4.41
N ILE A 54 14.38 3.62 5.02
CA ILE A 54 14.72 3.13 6.37
C ILE A 54 13.67 3.58 7.39
N PHE A 55 13.21 4.83 7.32
CA PHE A 55 12.19 5.34 8.24
C PHE A 55 10.83 4.63 8.05
N ALA A 56 10.46 4.31 6.80
CA ALA A 56 9.27 3.52 6.51
C ALA A 56 9.33 2.15 7.19
N ILE A 57 10.46 1.45 7.06
CA ILE A 57 10.66 0.12 7.67
C ILE A 57 10.67 0.20 9.21
N MET A 58 11.36 1.18 9.79
CA MET A 58 11.43 1.36 11.25
C MET A 58 10.05 1.63 11.88
N GLY A 59 9.15 2.32 11.15
CA GLY A 59 7.79 2.64 11.61
C GLY A 59 6.76 1.51 11.47
N LEU A 60 7.06 0.44 10.72
CA LEU A 60 6.10 -0.62 10.41
C LEU A 60 5.50 -1.29 11.64
N ARG A 61 6.27 -1.46 12.72
CA ARG A 61 5.78 -2.14 13.93
C ARG A 61 4.64 -1.38 14.61
N SER A 62 4.73 -0.06 14.73
CA SER A 62 3.67 0.75 15.35
C SER A 62 2.46 0.86 14.41
N MET A 63 2.71 1.06 13.11
CA MET A 63 1.67 1.13 12.10
C MET A 63 0.91 -0.18 11.95
N PHE A 64 1.57 -1.33 12.09
CA PHE A 64 0.91 -2.63 12.02
C PHE A 64 -0.16 -2.80 13.12
N PHE A 65 0.16 -2.40 14.35
CA PHE A 65 -0.81 -2.47 15.46
C PHE A 65 -2.00 -1.53 15.25
N LEU A 66 -1.76 -0.33 14.71
CA LEU A 66 -2.82 0.60 14.31
C LEU A 66 -3.66 0.02 13.17
N LEU A 67 -3.00 -0.54 12.16
CA LEU A 67 -3.61 -1.08 10.95
C LEU A 67 -4.55 -2.24 11.27
N VAL A 68 -4.13 -3.20 12.11
CA VAL A 68 -5.00 -4.30 12.56
C VAL A 68 -6.30 -3.79 13.21
N ASN A 69 -6.27 -2.65 13.90
CA ASN A 69 -7.45 -2.09 14.55
C ASN A 69 -8.38 -1.36 13.56
N ILE A 70 -7.83 -0.78 12.49
CA ILE A 70 -8.59 0.04 11.53
C ILE A 70 -8.91 -0.70 10.21
N ILE A 71 -8.28 -1.84 9.93
CA ILE A 71 -8.41 -2.58 8.66
C ILE A 71 -9.87 -2.89 8.31
N HIS A 72 -10.71 -3.12 9.33
CA HIS A 72 -12.13 -3.40 9.16
C HIS A 72 -12.92 -2.23 8.58
N LYS A 73 -12.43 -0.99 8.68
CA LYS A 73 -13.04 0.20 8.04
C LYS A 73 -12.68 0.33 6.56
N PHE A 74 -11.66 -0.37 6.05
CA PHE A 74 -11.12 -0.17 4.69
C PHE A 74 -11.56 -1.24 3.68
N HIS A 75 -12.82 -1.67 3.70
CA HIS A 75 -13.30 -2.74 2.82
C HIS A 75 -13.31 -2.33 1.34
N TYR A 76 -13.82 -1.13 1.01
CA TYR A 76 -13.93 -0.66 -0.38
C TYR A 76 -12.60 -0.18 -0.95
N LEU A 77 -11.60 0.05 -0.09
CA LEU A 77 -10.25 0.43 -0.53
C LEU A 77 -9.60 -0.65 -1.40
N LYS A 78 -9.84 -1.94 -1.11
CA LYS A 78 -9.33 -3.05 -1.93
C LYS A 78 -9.91 -3.04 -3.35
N ALA A 79 -11.21 -2.77 -3.47
CA ALA A 79 -11.86 -2.66 -4.78
C ALA A 79 -11.39 -1.41 -5.53
N GLY A 80 -11.26 -0.28 -4.82
CA GLY A 80 -10.69 0.96 -5.35
C GLY A 80 -9.28 0.80 -5.91
N LEU A 81 -8.41 0.11 -5.17
CA LEU A 81 -7.04 -0.19 -5.61
C LEU A 81 -7.01 -1.08 -6.85
N ALA A 82 -7.92 -2.07 -6.97
CA ALA A 82 -8.00 -2.91 -8.17
C ALA A 82 -8.38 -2.09 -9.41
N VAL A 83 -9.37 -1.19 -9.30
CA VAL A 83 -9.76 -0.28 -10.39
C VAL A 83 -8.62 0.68 -10.74
N LEU A 84 -7.96 1.24 -9.73
CA LEU A 84 -6.81 2.14 -9.89
C LEU A 84 -5.66 1.43 -10.62
N LEU A 85 -5.31 0.21 -10.23
CA LEU A 85 -4.24 -0.56 -10.87
C LEU A 85 -4.60 -0.95 -12.31
N ALA A 86 -5.86 -1.33 -12.56
CA ALA A 86 -6.32 -1.59 -13.92
C ALA A 86 -6.22 -0.33 -14.80
N PHE A 87 -6.64 0.83 -14.27
CA PHE A 87 -6.52 2.11 -14.97
C PHE A 87 -5.07 2.48 -15.27
N ILE A 88 -4.17 2.40 -14.28
CA ILE A 88 -2.74 2.69 -14.45
C ILE A 88 -2.12 1.71 -15.45
N GLY A 89 -2.40 0.42 -15.33
CA GLY A 89 -1.89 -0.61 -16.24
C GLY A 89 -2.30 -0.36 -17.69
N VAL A 90 -3.58 -0.06 -17.93
CA VAL A 90 -4.08 0.28 -19.28
C VAL A 90 -3.43 1.56 -19.80
N LYS A 91 -3.28 2.59 -18.96
CA LYS A 91 -2.60 3.84 -19.32
C LYS A 91 -1.12 3.63 -19.64
N MET A 92 -0.43 2.75 -18.93
CA MET A 92 0.98 2.43 -19.18
C MET A 92 1.16 1.68 -20.51
N LEU A 93 0.29 0.71 -20.81
CA LEU A 93 0.30 0.00 -22.11
C LEU A 93 -0.04 0.94 -23.28
N GLY A 94 -0.95 1.89 -23.06
CA GLY A 94 -1.39 2.88 -24.04
C GLY A 94 -0.54 4.15 -24.13
N HIS A 95 0.62 4.21 -23.43
CA HIS A 95 1.43 5.43 -23.28
C HIS A 95 1.72 6.13 -24.61
N VAL A 96 2.11 5.38 -25.64
CA VAL A 96 2.51 5.91 -26.96
C VAL A 96 1.34 6.52 -27.73
N TYR A 97 0.11 6.03 -27.53
CA TYR A 97 -1.10 6.51 -28.22
C TYR A 97 -1.74 7.69 -27.48
N LEU A 98 -1.71 7.67 -26.14
CA LEU A 98 -2.28 8.71 -25.27
C LEU A 98 -1.48 10.01 -25.29
N GLU A 99 -0.15 9.93 -25.42
CA GLU A 99 0.71 11.10 -25.49
C GLU A 99 0.47 11.90 -26.79
N LYS A 100 0.15 11.21 -27.91
CA LYS A 100 -0.23 11.84 -29.18
C LYS A 100 -1.63 12.49 -29.16
N LEU A 101 -2.51 12.07 -28.25
CA LEU A 101 -3.87 12.60 -28.08
C LEU A 101 -3.96 13.79 -27.11
N GLY A 102 -2.83 14.25 -26.57
CA GLY A 102 -2.79 15.38 -25.64
C GLY A 102 -3.18 15.01 -24.20
N PHE A 103 -3.21 13.72 -23.85
CA PHE A 103 -3.49 13.26 -22.49
C PHE A 103 -2.31 13.57 -21.58
N THR A 104 -2.33 14.76 -20.97
CA THR A 104 -1.26 15.22 -20.08
C THR A 104 -1.29 14.45 -18.75
N THR A 105 -0.13 14.30 -18.11
CA THR A 105 0.06 13.67 -16.79
C THR A 105 -0.90 14.21 -15.72
N GLN A 106 -1.30 15.48 -15.83
CA GLN A 106 -2.26 16.13 -14.93
C GLN A 106 -3.64 15.47 -14.93
N HIS A 107 -4.16 15.05 -16.09
CA HIS A 107 -5.48 14.41 -16.17
C HIS A 107 -5.47 13.03 -15.51
N SER A 108 -4.41 12.26 -15.75
CA SER A 108 -4.22 10.97 -15.08
C SER A 108 -4.15 11.14 -13.56
N LEU A 109 -3.48 12.19 -13.08
CA LEU A 109 -3.38 12.47 -11.66
C LEU A 109 -4.75 12.76 -11.03
N ILE A 110 -5.59 13.55 -11.69
CA ILE A 110 -6.96 13.85 -11.24
C ILE A 110 -7.80 12.57 -11.17
N VAL A 111 -7.73 11.71 -12.20
CA VAL A 111 -8.48 10.45 -12.22
C VAL A 111 -8.03 9.54 -11.08
N ILE A 112 -6.72 9.35 -10.90
CA ILE A 112 -6.18 8.53 -9.80
C ILE A 112 -6.63 9.07 -8.44
N LEU A 113 -6.52 10.40 -8.24
CA LEU A 113 -6.93 11.06 -7.01
C LEU A 113 -8.43 10.88 -6.75
N SER A 114 -9.26 11.01 -7.78
CA SER A 114 -10.71 10.84 -7.67
C SER A 114 -11.09 9.42 -7.26
N ILE A 115 -10.48 8.39 -7.87
CA ILE A 115 -10.72 6.98 -7.54
C ILE A 115 -10.32 6.73 -6.08
N LEU A 116 -9.18 7.26 -5.64
CA LEU A 116 -8.70 7.09 -4.27
C LEU A 116 -9.64 7.76 -3.25
N VAL A 117 -10.02 9.01 -3.49
CA VAL A 117 -10.93 9.76 -2.61
C VAL A 117 -12.29 9.07 -2.53
N ILE A 118 -12.88 8.69 -3.66
CA ILE A 118 -14.17 7.99 -3.70
C ILE A 118 -14.08 6.67 -2.93
N SER A 119 -13.00 5.92 -3.09
CA SER A 119 -12.82 4.63 -2.43
C SER A 119 -12.66 4.77 -0.92
N ILE A 120 -11.92 5.79 -0.45
CA ILE A 120 -11.76 6.09 0.97
C ILE A 120 -13.08 6.56 1.56
N VAL A 121 -13.76 7.52 0.93
CA VAL A 121 -15.05 8.05 1.39
C VAL A 121 -16.10 6.95 1.43
N ALA A 122 -16.23 6.15 0.37
CA ALA A 122 -17.15 5.01 0.33
C ALA A 122 -16.83 4.01 1.46
N SER A 123 -15.54 3.76 1.75
CA SER A 123 -15.14 2.88 2.83
C SER A 123 -15.44 3.40 4.23
N LEU A 124 -15.37 4.72 4.43
CA LEU A 124 -15.69 5.37 5.70
C LEU A 124 -17.20 5.54 5.93
N VAL A 125 -17.97 5.81 4.87
CA VAL A 125 -19.42 6.04 4.92
C VAL A 125 -20.19 4.72 4.99
N PHE A 126 -19.72 3.66 4.32
CA PHE A 126 -20.32 2.33 4.35
C PHE A 126 -19.39 1.29 5.00
N PRO A 127 -19.04 1.43 6.29
CA PRO A 127 -18.27 0.41 6.99
C PRO A 127 -19.11 -0.87 7.05
N LYS A 128 -18.52 -2.00 6.65
CA LYS A 128 -19.19 -3.31 6.64
C LYS A 128 -19.83 -3.55 8.01
N LYS A 129 -21.17 -3.57 8.07
CA LYS A 129 -21.91 -3.91 9.29
C LYS A 129 -21.40 -5.27 9.74
N LYS A 130 -20.91 -5.37 10.99
CA LYS A 130 -20.54 -6.66 11.57
C LYS A 130 -21.75 -7.58 11.44
N THR A 131 -21.71 -8.54 10.53
CA THR A 131 -22.58 -9.71 10.64
C THR A 131 -22.04 -10.45 11.85
N ALA A 132 -22.68 -10.22 12.99
CA ALA A 132 -22.61 -11.09 14.13
C ALA A 132 -23.13 -12.46 13.67
N HIS A 133 -22.22 -13.34 13.26
CA HIS A 133 -22.49 -14.77 13.26
C HIS A 133 -21.77 -15.33 14.48
N GLN A 134 -22.62 -15.63 15.46
CA GLN A 134 -22.56 -16.63 16.54
C GLN A 134 -21.26 -17.39 16.72
#